data_AF-A0A969NL49-F1
#
_entry.id   AF-A0A969NL49-F1
#
_cell.length_a   1.000
_cell.length_b   1.000
_cell.length_c   1.000
_cell.angle_alpha   90.00
_cell.angle_beta   90.00
_cell.angle_gamma   90.00
#
_symmetry.space_group_name_H-M   'P 1'
#
loop_
_entity.id
_entity.type
_entity.pdbx_description
1 polymer ?
#
loop_
_entity_poly.entity_id
_entity_poly.type
_entity_poly.pdbx_seq_one_letter_code
_entity_poly.pdbx_strand_id
1 'polypeptide(L)'
;MRGIRGFMTFFLGDVIAYVSEDVNFIRRTVWKQIWEKLEQPLKQGATYSIIAHSLGAAIAFDYLFHLFNPKNPNDFSFIPKPDPSARPEDKNLEPITVTPSELKLLRGQFRHFFTMGAPIGLFMMRKGTLWMEGESFVKLINPVRGEGRSWYNFWDSEDAIAYPLAKLFQKNPANAAQNLVDIPVETGFLIFDSHTRYWSNKDVAQTIASTITSSRTSA
;
A
#
# COMPACT_ATOMS: atom_id res chain seq x y z
N MET A 1 -6.12 -10.08 -29.14
CA MET A 1 -6.77 -10.99 -28.17
C MET A 1 -5.87 -11.60 -27.07
N ARG A 2 -4.53 -11.39 -27.06
CA ARG A 2 -3.65 -11.92 -25.97
C ARG A 2 -3.56 -11.03 -24.71
N GLY A 3 -3.81 -9.72 -24.82
CA GLY A 3 -3.64 -8.76 -23.71
C GLY A 3 -4.63 -8.93 -22.56
N ILE A 4 -5.95 -8.98 -22.86
CA ILE A 4 -7.02 -9.10 -21.85
C ILE A 4 -6.87 -10.37 -21.01
N ARG A 5 -6.70 -11.51 -21.68
CA ARG A 5 -6.56 -12.80 -21.01
C ARG A 5 -5.29 -12.84 -20.15
N GLY A 6 -4.17 -12.33 -20.67
CA GLY A 6 -2.92 -12.27 -19.91
C GLY A 6 -3.08 -11.43 -18.64
N PHE A 7 -3.59 -10.20 -18.79
CA PHE A 7 -3.85 -9.34 -17.64
C PHE A 7 -4.78 -10.00 -16.63
N MET A 8 -5.94 -10.51 -17.07
CA MET A 8 -6.89 -11.14 -16.16
C MET A 8 -6.30 -12.37 -15.47
N THR A 9 -5.56 -13.22 -16.18
CA THR A 9 -4.95 -14.41 -15.56
C THR A 9 -3.88 -14.04 -14.54
N PHE A 10 -2.98 -13.11 -14.86
CA PHE A 10 -1.90 -12.72 -13.93
C PHE A 10 -2.43 -11.87 -12.78
N PHE A 11 -3.25 -10.85 -13.05
CA PHE A 11 -3.86 -10.03 -12.02
C PHE A 11 -4.75 -10.85 -11.09
N LEU A 12 -5.66 -11.67 -11.63
CA LEU A 12 -6.52 -12.51 -10.80
C LEU A 12 -5.72 -13.57 -10.05
N GLY A 13 -4.68 -14.14 -10.67
CA GLY A 13 -3.77 -15.08 -10.01
C GLY A 13 -3.05 -14.43 -8.82
N ASP A 14 -2.51 -13.23 -8.99
CA ASP A 14 -1.84 -12.45 -7.96
C ASP A 14 -2.81 -12.06 -6.82
N VAL A 15 -4.04 -11.64 -7.17
CA VAL A 15 -5.10 -11.36 -6.20
C VAL A 15 -5.44 -12.62 -5.40
N ILE A 16 -5.70 -13.75 -6.08
CA ILE A 16 -6.01 -15.03 -5.44
C ILE A 16 -4.88 -15.44 -4.50
N ALA A 17 -3.63 -15.37 -4.94
CA ALA A 17 -2.47 -15.68 -4.11
C ALA A 17 -2.42 -14.79 -2.87
N TYR A 18 -2.64 -13.47 -3.02
CA TYR A 18 -2.59 -12.53 -1.90
C TYR A 18 -3.79 -12.60 -0.96
N VAL A 19 -4.96 -13.11 -1.39
CA VAL A 19 -6.12 -13.26 -0.51
C VAL A 19 -6.27 -14.67 0.07
N SER A 20 -5.51 -15.64 -0.45
CA SER A 20 -5.50 -17.03 0.03
C SER A 20 -5.11 -17.11 1.51
N GLU A 21 -5.39 -18.23 2.17
CA GLU A 21 -5.03 -18.40 3.58
C GLU A 21 -3.51 -18.31 3.83
N ASP A 22 -2.70 -18.44 2.77
CA ASP A 22 -1.24 -18.37 2.78
C ASP A 22 -0.66 -16.97 2.43
N VAL A 23 -1.38 -15.89 2.77
CA VAL A 23 -0.81 -14.52 2.66
C VAL A 23 0.47 -14.35 3.51
N ASN A 24 0.64 -15.25 4.48
CA ASN A 24 1.73 -15.22 5.44
C ASN A 24 3.10 -15.19 4.75
N PHE A 25 3.30 -15.97 3.70
CA PHE A 25 4.58 -15.95 3.00
C PHE A 25 4.87 -14.60 2.30
N ILE A 26 3.87 -14.02 1.62
CA ILE A 26 4.02 -12.76 0.87
C ILE A 26 4.29 -11.60 1.82
N ARG A 27 3.47 -11.43 2.87
CA ARG A 27 3.65 -10.35 3.86
C ARG A 27 5.00 -10.44 4.56
N ARG A 28 5.42 -11.65 4.94
CA ARG A 28 6.72 -11.91 5.56
C ARG A 28 7.87 -11.51 4.62
N THR A 29 7.77 -11.91 3.36
CA THR A 29 8.79 -11.61 2.35
C THR A 29 8.91 -10.10 2.12
N VAL A 30 7.79 -9.42 1.95
CA VAL A 30 7.74 -7.96 1.78
C VAL A 30 8.32 -7.25 2.99
N TRP A 31 7.95 -7.67 4.21
CA TRP A 31 8.50 -7.10 5.43
C TRP A 31 10.03 -7.20 5.48
N LYS A 32 10.58 -8.41 5.25
CA LYS A 32 12.02 -8.65 5.27
C LYS A 32 12.76 -7.78 4.27
N GLN A 33 12.28 -7.74 3.03
CA GLN A 33 12.92 -6.95 1.98
C GLN A 33 12.91 -5.45 2.30
N ILE A 34 11.79 -4.93 2.84
CA ILE A 34 11.72 -3.53 3.27
C ILE A 34 12.70 -3.28 4.42
N TRP A 35 12.67 -4.11 5.46
CA TRP A 35 13.51 -3.91 6.65
C TRP A 35 15.01 -4.02 6.34
N GLU A 36 15.42 -5.07 5.63
CA GLU A 36 16.83 -5.30 5.22
C GLU A 36 17.40 -4.12 4.43
N LYS A 37 16.58 -3.44 3.63
CA LYS A 37 17.02 -2.28 2.83
C LYS A 37 16.96 -0.97 3.60
N LEU A 38 16.03 -0.82 4.53
CA LEU A 38 15.81 0.45 5.24
C LEU A 38 16.58 0.57 6.55
N GLU A 39 16.90 -0.53 7.24
CA GLU A 39 17.45 -0.47 8.61
C GLU A 39 18.65 0.49 8.74
N GLN A 40 19.68 0.30 7.91
CA GLN A 40 20.90 1.11 7.97
C GLN A 40 20.65 2.58 7.57
N PRO A 41 20.01 2.89 6.43
CA PRO A 41 19.64 4.26 6.10
C PRO A 41 18.81 4.96 7.18
N LEU A 42 17.84 4.25 7.77
CA LEU A 42 16.99 4.81 8.82
C LEU A 42 17.79 5.11 10.09
N LYS A 43 18.74 4.26 10.49
CA LYS A 43 19.64 4.52 11.62
C LYS A 43 20.56 5.72 11.36
N GLN A 44 20.84 6.05 10.10
CA GLN A 44 21.61 7.22 9.67
C GLN A 44 20.75 8.50 9.52
N GLY A 45 19.46 8.45 9.87
CA GLY A 45 18.56 9.61 9.81
C GLY A 45 17.87 9.80 8.46
N ALA A 46 17.96 8.84 7.53
CA ALA A 46 17.29 8.96 6.24
C ALA A 46 15.76 8.85 6.40
N THR A 47 15.03 9.59 5.56
CA THR A 47 13.59 9.42 5.38
C THR A 47 13.29 8.51 4.21
N TYR A 48 12.12 7.86 4.21
CA TYR A 48 11.69 7.00 3.11
C TYR A 48 10.25 7.28 2.67
N SER A 49 9.97 6.94 1.42
CA SER A 49 8.65 6.94 0.81
C SER A 49 8.43 5.61 0.08
N ILE A 50 7.19 5.19 -0.06
CA ILE A 50 6.83 3.97 -0.78
C ILE A 50 6.18 4.37 -2.10
N ILE A 51 6.68 3.82 -3.21
CA ILE A 51 6.07 3.93 -4.53
C ILE A 51 5.61 2.52 -4.91
N ALA A 52 4.33 2.37 -5.23
CA ALA A 52 3.74 1.07 -5.46
C ALA A 52 2.75 1.11 -6.63
N HIS A 53 2.73 0.03 -7.41
CA HIS A 53 1.89 -0.12 -8.59
C HIS A 53 1.02 -1.37 -8.47
N SER A 54 -0.20 -1.30 -8.99
CA SER A 54 -1.11 -2.46 -9.07
C SER A 54 -1.28 -3.16 -7.72
N LEU A 55 -1.21 -4.51 -7.66
CA LEU A 55 -1.29 -5.27 -6.41
C LEU A 55 -0.27 -4.80 -5.35
N GLY A 56 0.93 -4.37 -5.77
CA GLY A 56 1.94 -3.84 -4.87
C GLY A 56 1.41 -2.66 -4.04
N ALA A 57 0.49 -1.86 -4.57
CA ALA A 57 -0.16 -0.77 -3.83
C ALA A 57 -1.09 -1.30 -2.74
N ALA A 58 -1.83 -2.39 -2.98
CA ALA A 58 -2.67 -3.01 -1.95
C ALA A 58 -1.82 -3.66 -0.83
N ILE A 59 -0.70 -4.29 -1.19
CA ILE A 59 0.26 -4.86 -0.23
C ILE A 59 0.89 -3.75 0.61
N ALA A 60 1.36 -2.67 -0.02
CA ALA A 60 1.94 -1.51 0.67
C ALA A 60 0.92 -0.79 1.55
N PHE A 61 -0.34 -0.67 1.10
CA PHE A 61 -1.44 -0.15 1.91
C PHE A 61 -1.63 -1.00 3.17
N ASP A 62 -1.67 -2.32 3.03
CA ASP A 62 -1.83 -3.25 4.15
C ASP A 62 -0.64 -3.19 5.13
N TYR A 63 0.59 -3.08 4.59
CA TYR A 63 1.80 -2.83 5.37
C TYR A 63 1.69 -1.55 6.20
N LEU A 64 1.37 -0.42 5.55
CA LEU A 64 1.26 0.87 6.22
C LEU A 64 0.11 0.89 7.24
N PHE A 65 -1.00 0.22 6.94
CA PHE A 65 -2.14 0.12 7.84
C PHE A 65 -1.73 -0.51 9.17
N HIS A 66 -1.04 -1.65 9.13
CA HIS A 66 -0.56 -2.30 10.35
C HIS A 66 0.59 -1.55 11.01
N LEU A 67 1.45 -0.88 10.23
CA LEU A 67 2.52 -0.06 10.77
C LEU A 67 1.96 1.09 11.62
N PHE A 68 0.90 1.76 11.17
CA PHE A 68 0.36 2.97 11.82
C PHE A 68 -0.91 2.76 12.66
N ASN A 69 -1.60 1.63 12.50
CA ASN A 69 -2.83 1.32 13.21
C ASN A 69 -2.82 -0.10 13.83
N PRO A 70 -1.81 -0.42 14.67
CA PRO A 70 -1.76 -1.73 15.29
C PRO A 70 -2.88 -1.84 16.34
N LYS A 71 -3.57 -2.99 16.43
CA LYS A 71 -4.63 -3.19 17.44
C LYS A 71 -4.07 -3.20 18.87
N ASN A 72 -2.78 -3.49 19.02
CA ASN A 72 -2.01 -3.45 20.25
C ASN A 72 -0.59 -2.94 19.88
N PRO A 73 0.10 -2.12 20.70
CA PRO A 73 1.45 -1.64 20.39
C PRO A 73 2.47 -2.73 20.04
N ASN A 74 2.25 -3.96 20.49
CA ASN A 74 3.02 -5.17 20.20
C ASN A 74 2.33 -6.11 19.18
N ASP A 75 1.21 -5.69 18.59
CA ASP A 75 0.53 -6.41 17.51
C ASP A 75 1.20 -6.10 16.18
N PHE A 76 2.02 -7.04 15.77
CA PHE A 76 2.69 -7.07 14.49
C PHE A 76 1.86 -7.85 13.45
N SER A 77 0.53 -7.73 13.42
CA SER A 77 -0.35 -8.58 12.61
C SER A 77 -0.08 -8.57 11.09
N PHE A 78 0.66 -7.59 10.56
CA PHE A 78 1.21 -7.68 9.20
C PHE A 78 2.33 -8.70 9.08
N ILE A 79 3.19 -8.81 10.10
CA ILE A 79 4.18 -9.86 10.24
C ILE A 79 3.43 -11.13 10.64
N PRO A 80 3.30 -12.09 9.72
CA PRO A 80 2.62 -13.31 10.04
C PRO A 80 3.50 -14.13 10.98
N LYS A 81 2.87 -14.70 12.00
CA LYS A 81 3.53 -15.63 12.92
C LYS A 81 3.69 -16.97 12.21
N PRO A 82 4.89 -17.59 12.25
CA PRO A 82 5.04 -18.96 11.79
C PRO A 82 4.01 -19.85 12.47
N ASP A 83 3.27 -20.63 11.69
CA ASP A 83 2.35 -21.64 12.21
C ASP A 83 2.66 -23.00 11.56
N PRO A 84 3.62 -23.76 12.12
CA PRO A 84 4.00 -25.06 11.59
C PRO A 84 2.86 -26.08 11.56
N SER A 85 1.79 -25.86 12.34
CA SER A 85 0.62 -26.74 12.38
C SER A 85 -0.32 -26.52 11.20
N ALA A 86 -0.46 -25.26 10.76
CA ALA A 86 -1.19 -24.91 9.55
C ALA A 86 -0.34 -25.04 8.28
N ARG A 87 0.98 -24.83 8.38
CA ARG A 87 1.93 -24.84 7.26
C ARG A 87 3.27 -25.48 7.63
N PRO A 88 3.54 -26.73 7.21
CA PRO A 88 4.80 -27.40 7.50
C PRO A 88 6.06 -26.65 7.05
N GLU A 89 5.96 -25.80 6.01
CA GLU A 89 7.05 -24.95 5.51
C GLU A 89 7.51 -23.90 6.54
N ASP A 90 6.64 -23.55 7.49
CA ASP A 90 6.93 -22.58 8.55
C ASP A 90 7.85 -23.15 9.63
N LYS A 91 8.08 -24.47 9.66
CA LYS A 91 8.82 -25.18 10.72
C LYS A 91 10.21 -24.61 11.02
N ASN A 92 10.89 -24.09 10.00
CA ASN A 92 12.24 -23.53 10.11
C ASN A 92 12.26 -22.00 9.98
N LEU A 93 11.09 -21.35 10.01
CA LEU A 93 11.01 -19.90 9.89
C LEU A 93 11.16 -19.26 11.26
N GLU A 94 12.26 -18.53 11.44
CA GLU A 94 12.39 -17.66 12.61
C GLU A 94 11.28 -16.59 12.62
N PRO A 95 10.61 -16.38 13.78
CA PRO A 95 9.70 -15.27 13.97
C PRO A 95 10.41 -13.95 13.71
N ILE A 96 9.77 -13.07 12.95
CA ILE A 96 10.28 -11.71 12.80
C ILE A 96 9.86 -10.93 14.05
N THR A 97 10.84 -10.45 14.79
CA THR A 97 10.66 -9.54 15.91
C THR A 97 11.11 -8.15 15.48
N VAL A 98 10.33 -7.13 15.86
CA VAL A 98 10.67 -5.72 15.60
C VAL A 98 10.66 -5.02 16.94
N THR A 99 11.76 -4.38 17.26
CA THR A 99 11.92 -3.66 18.53
C THR A 99 11.11 -2.34 18.51
N PRO A 100 10.71 -1.82 19.68
CA PRO A 100 10.02 -0.53 19.75
C PRO A 100 10.81 0.64 19.13
N SER A 101 12.15 0.61 19.21
CA SER A 101 13.03 1.61 18.59
C SER A 101 13.01 1.54 17.07
N GLU A 102 13.03 0.33 16.49
CA GLU A 102 12.91 0.13 15.04
C GLU A 102 11.55 0.57 14.52
N LEU A 103 10.47 0.25 15.24
CA LEU A 103 9.13 0.78 14.93
C LEU A 103 9.09 2.31 14.96
N LYS A 104 9.75 2.92 15.94
CA LYS A 104 9.82 4.39 16.04
C LYS A 104 10.56 4.98 14.83
N LEU A 105 11.64 4.35 14.38
CA LEU A 105 12.36 4.77 13.17
C LEU A 105 11.50 4.64 11.91
N LEU A 106 10.87 3.47 11.70
CA LEU A 106 9.97 3.23 10.56
C LEU A 106 8.83 4.25 10.53
N ARG A 107 8.12 4.41 11.64
CA ARG A 107 7.02 5.37 11.73
C ARG A 107 7.52 6.80 11.53
N GLY A 108 8.55 7.22 12.27
CA GLY A 108 9.02 8.60 12.33
C GLY A 108 9.59 9.12 11.01
N GLN A 109 10.21 8.24 10.22
CA GLN A 109 10.96 8.63 9.02
C GLN A 109 10.21 8.36 7.71
N PHE A 110 9.02 7.77 7.79
CA PHE A 110 8.10 7.69 6.65
C PHE A 110 7.59 9.08 6.24
N ARG A 111 7.51 9.34 4.93
CA ARG A 111 7.03 10.61 4.36
C ARG A 111 5.85 10.41 3.42
N HIS A 112 6.02 9.72 2.31
CA HIS A 112 4.98 9.67 1.29
C HIS A 112 4.63 8.25 0.85
N PHE A 113 3.35 8.06 0.52
CA PHE A 113 2.86 6.89 -0.19
C PHE A 113 2.43 7.32 -1.59
N PHE A 114 2.99 6.72 -2.62
CA PHE A 114 2.60 6.92 -4.00
C PHE A 114 2.00 5.62 -4.52
N THR A 115 0.76 5.67 -4.98
CA THR A 115 0.07 4.53 -5.57
C THR A 115 -0.25 4.80 -7.02
N MET A 116 -0.06 3.80 -7.88
CA MET A 116 -0.30 3.88 -9.31
C MET A 116 -1.15 2.70 -9.76
N GLY A 117 -2.27 2.96 -10.45
CA GLY A 117 -3.14 1.89 -10.92
C GLY A 117 -3.66 1.00 -9.78
N ALA A 118 -3.95 1.58 -8.61
CA ALA A 118 -4.09 0.78 -7.40
C ALA A 118 -5.50 0.15 -7.25
N PRO A 119 -5.62 -1.18 -7.09
CA PRO A 119 -6.90 -1.86 -6.90
C PRO A 119 -7.41 -1.79 -5.45
N ILE A 120 -6.97 -0.79 -4.66
CA ILE A 120 -7.28 -0.70 -3.22
C ILE A 120 -8.79 -0.65 -3.00
N GLY A 121 -9.52 0.14 -3.79
CA GLY A 121 -10.99 0.21 -3.74
C GLY A 121 -11.65 -1.16 -3.95
N LEU A 122 -11.15 -1.95 -4.92
CA LEU A 122 -11.65 -3.30 -5.17
C LEU A 122 -11.35 -4.24 -3.99
N PHE A 123 -10.14 -4.19 -3.44
CA PHE A 123 -9.76 -4.99 -2.28
C PHE A 123 -10.60 -4.67 -1.04
N MET A 124 -11.08 -3.43 -0.91
CA MET A 124 -11.98 -3.05 0.17
C MET A 124 -13.36 -3.71 0.03
N MET A 125 -13.82 -4.06 -1.18
CA MET A 125 -15.07 -4.79 -1.39
C MET A 125 -15.10 -6.16 -0.72
N ARG A 126 -13.93 -6.77 -0.45
CA ARG A 126 -13.83 -8.03 0.30
C ARG A 126 -14.41 -7.91 1.71
N LYS A 127 -14.37 -6.72 2.32
CA LYS A 127 -15.09 -6.43 3.55
C LYS A 127 -16.54 -6.14 3.18
N GLY A 128 -17.31 -7.20 2.89
CA GLY A 128 -18.68 -7.11 2.36
C GLY A 128 -19.61 -6.19 3.16
N THR A 129 -19.34 -5.99 4.45
CA THR A 129 -20.09 -5.05 5.30
C THR A 129 -19.93 -3.58 4.92
N LEU A 130 -18.82 -3.19 4.27
CA LEU A 130 -18.55 -1.79 3.87
C LEU A 130 -19.53 -1.27 2.81
N TRP A 131 -20.24 -2.17 2.13
CA TRP A 131 -21.16 -1.85 1.04
C TRP A 131 -22.62 -2.22 1.38
N MET A 132 -22.87 -2.74 2.58
CA MET A 132 -24.24 -2.91 3.07
C MET A 132 -24.81 -1.54 3.44
N GLU A 133 -26.09 -1.31 3.10
CA GLU A 133 -26.78 -0.05 3.45
C GLU A 133 -26.63 0.26 4.94
N GLY A 134 -26.18 1.47 5.26
CA GLY A 134 -25.99 1.95 6.64
C GLY A 134 -24.55 1.88 7.21
N GLU A 135 -23.63 1.12 6.60
CA GLU A 135 -22.23 0.96 7.04
C GLU A 135 -21.22 1.70 6.12
N SER A 136 -21.72 2.70 5.38
CA SER A 136 -21.04 3.45 4.30
C SER A 136 -19.66 3.97 4.70
N PHE A 137 -18.57 3.24 4.42
CA PHE A 137 -17.16 3.68 4.42
C PHE A 137 -16.64 4.52 5.62
N VAL A 138 -17.45 4.77 6.65
CA VAL A 138 -17.12 5.61 7.82
C VAL A 138 -16.07 4.94 8.69
N LYS A 139 -15.86 3.64 8.50
CA LYS A 139 -14.84 2.82 9.19
C LYS A 139 -13.52 2.75 8.41
N LEU A 140 -13.41 3.36 7.23
CA LEU A 140 -12.17 3.36 6.47
C LEU A 140 -11.13 4.23 7.15
N ILE A 141 -9.98 3.65 7.48
CA ILE A 141 -8.87 4.37 8.10
C ILE A 141 -7.78 4.50 7.05
N ASN A 142 -7.38 5.73 6.76
CA ASN A 142 -6.21 5.97 5.92
C ASN A 142 -4.95 5.55 6.69
N PRO A 143 -4.10 4.69 6.11
CA PRO A 143 -2.90 4.22 6.77
C PRO A 143 -1.81 5.29 6.87
N VAL A 144 -1.84 6.32 6.01
CA VAL A 144 -0.87 7.42 6.03
C VAL A 144 -1.32 8.47 7.04
N ARG A 145 -0.81 8.36 8.27
CA ARG A 145 -1.14 9.24 9.39
C ARG A 145 0.07 10.03 9.86
N GLY A 146 -0.14 11.23 10.38
CA GLY A 146 0.91 12.06 11.00
C GLY A 146 1.29 13.27 10.14
N GLU A 147 1.87 14.27 10.80
CA GLU A 147 2.30 15.52 10.16
C GLU A 147 3.41 15.29 9.13
N GLY A 148 3.41 16.11 8.06
CA GLY A 148 4.41 16.03 6.99
C GLY A 148 4.31 14.78 6.12
N ARG A 149 3.21 14.01 6.23
CA ARG A 149 2.97 12.80 5.44
C ARG A 149 1.84 12.97 4.46
N SER A 150 1.92 12.27 3.33
CA SER A 150 0.90 12.37 2.29
C SER A 150 0.79 11.11 1.46
N TRP A 151 -0.42 10.81 1.01
CA TRP A 151 -0.72 9.76 0.06
C TRP A 151 -1.17 10.37 -1.27
N TYR A 152 -0.44 10.07 -2.32
CA TYR A 152 -0.75 10.46 -3.70
C TYR A 152 -1.19 9.23 -4.47
N ASN A 153 -2.43 9.24 -4.95
CA ASN A 153 -3.04 8.15 -5.70
C ASN A 153 -3.18 8.54 -7.17
N PHE A 154 -2.24 8.09 -7.99
CA PHE A 154 -2.30 8.23 -9.45
C PHE A 154 -3.27 7.21 -10.04
N TRP A 155 -4.23 7.69 -10.81
CA TRP A 155 -5.22 6.87 -11.46
C TRP A 155 -5.51 7.39 -12.87
N ASP A 156 -5.74 6.49 -13.80
CA ASP A 156 -6.23 6.77 -15.15
C ASP A 156 -7.70 6.32 -15.24
N SER A 157 -8.56 7.11 -15.86
CA SER A 157 -9.97 6.76 -16.07
C SER A 157 -10.17 5.54 -16.95
N GLU A 158 -9.20 5.21 -17.82
CA GLU A 158 -9.22 4.03 -18.67
C GLU A 158 -8.67 2.78 -17.96
N ASP A 159 -8.03 2.91 -16.80
CA ASP A 159 -7.54 1.77 -16.03
C ASP A 159 -8.70 1.07 -15.31
N ALA A 160 -9.00 -0.17 -15.71
CA ALA A 160 -10.16 -0.92 -15.21
C ALA A 160 -10.15 -1.23 -13.70
N ILE A 161 -9.01 -1.11 -13.03
CA ILE A 161 -8.90 -1.48 -11.60
C ILE A 161 -8.45 -0.32 -10.71
N ALA A 162 -7.98 0.79 -11.29
CA ALA A 162 -7.69 1.99 -10.54
C ALA A 162 -8.97 2.74 -10.18
N TYR A 163 -8.98 3.41 -9.03
CA TYR A 163 -10.12 4.23 -8.62
C TYR A 163 -9.65 5.41 -7.74
N PRO A 164 -10.27 6.59 -7.84
CA PRO A 164 -10.02 7.70 -6.92
C PRO A 164 -10.50 7.36 -5.50
N LEU A 165 -9.62 7.51 -4.50
CA LEU A 165 -9.85 7.06 -3.13
C LEU A 165 -10.18 8.19 -2.16
N ALA A 166 -9.81 9.44 -2.44
CA ALA A 166 -9.91 10.56 -1.50
C ALA A 166 -11.35 10.75 -0.98
N LYS A 167 -12.34 10.78 -1.88
CA LYS A 167 -13.76 10.91 -1.49
C LYS A 167 -14.24 9.73 -0.63
N LEU A 168 -13.72 8.52 -0.85
CA LEU A 168 -14.09 7.35 -0.06
C LEU A 168 -13.54 7.47 1.36
N PHE A 169 -12.27 7.82 1.51
CA PHE A 169 -11.64 7.96 2.83
C PHE A 169 -12.13 9.18 3.62
N GLN A 170 -12.53 10.26 2.94
CA GLN A 170 -13.11 11.45 3.59
C GLN A 170 -14.44 11.17 4.31
N LYS A 171 -15.12 10.05 4.02
CA LYS A 171 -16.34 9.65 4.73
C LYS A 171 -16.07 9.30 6.20
N ASN A 172 -14.84 8.99 6.59
CA ASN A 172 -14.46 8.84 7.99
C ASN A 172 -13.88 10.15 8.53
N PRO A 173 -14.51 10.80 9.52
CA PRO A 173 -14.00 12.04 10.12
C PRO A 173 -12.59 11.90 10.73
N ALA A 174 -12.20 10.71 11.18
CA ALA A 174 -10.85 10.45 11.70
C ALA A 174 -9.75 10.64 10.64
N ASN A 175 -10.13 10.74 9.37
CA ASN A 175 -9.22 10.99 8.27
C ASN A 175 -9.06 12.47 7.89
N ALA A 176 -9.80 13.38 8.52
CA ALA A 176 -9.85 14.79 8.12
C ALA A 176 -8.47 15.50 8.13
N ALA A 177 -7.57 15.09 9.03
CA ALA A 177 -6.23 15.68 9.16
C ALA A 177 -5.18 15.04 8.24
N GLN A 178 -5.55 14.08 7.39
CA GLN A 178 -4.60 13.37 6.53
C GLN A 178 -4.66 13.91 5.12
N ASN A 179 -3.50 13.97 4.47
CA ASN A 179 -3.39 14.37 3.08
C ASN A 179 -3.47 13.14 2.17
N LEU A 180 -4.63 12.91 1.55
CA LEU A 180 -4.82 11.96 0.45
C LEU A 180 -5.28 12.73 -0.79
N VAL A 181 -4.48 12.68 -1.84
CA VAL A 181 -4.70 13.39 -3.10
C VAL A 181 -4.85 12.37 -4.23
N ASP A 182 -5.99 12.38 -4.90
CA ASP A 182 -6.17 11.66 -6.16
C ASP A 182 -5.63 12.52 -7.31
N ILE A 183 -4.73 11.95 -8.11
CA ILE A 183 -4.11 12.62 -9.25
C ILE A 183 -4.53 11.89 -10.53
N PRO A 184 -5.43 12.48 -11.33
CA PRO A 184 -5.77 11.91 -12.63
C PRO A 184 -4.55 12.01 -13.56
N VAL A 185 -4.28 10.94 -14.31
CA VAL A 185 -3.21 10.88 -15.31
C VAL A 185 -3.70 10.17 -16.57
N GLU A 186 -3.05 10.46 -17.69
CA GLU A 186 -3.30 9.80 -18.97
C GLU A 186 -2.13 8.88 -19.31
N THR A 187 -2.28 7.58 -19.08
CA THR A 187 -1.27 6.56 -19.33
C THR A 187 -1.54 5.77 -20.61
N GLY A 188 -2.77 5.80 -21.14
CA GLY A 188 -3.08 5.32 -22.49
C GLY A 188 -4.58 5.12 -22.78
N PHE A 189 -4.92 4.82 -24.04
CA PHE A 189 -6.31 4.67 -24.49
C PHE A 189 -6.87 3.24 -24.39
N LEU A 190 -6.01 2.25 -24.10
CA LEU A 190 -6.42 0.85 -23.99
C LEU A 190 -6.37 0.43 -22.52
N ILE A 191 -7.46 -0.17 -22.03
CA ILE A 191 -7.68 -0.48 -20.60
C ILE A 191 -6.51 -1.15 -19.86
N PHE A 192 -5.79 -2.05 -20.53
CA PHE A 192 -4.66 -2.79 -19.92
C PHE A 192 -3.32 -2.08 -20.11
N ASP A 193 -3.25 -1.28 -21.16
CA ASP A 193 -2.09 -0.50 -21.52
C ASP A 193 -1.98 0.71 -20.58
N SER A 194 -3.11 1.37 -20.30
CA SER A 194 -3.21 2.40 -19.26
C SER A 194 -2.76 1.85 -17.90
N HIS A 195 -3.15 0.62 -17.56
CA HIS A 195 -2.74 0.01 -16.31
C HIS A 195 -1.22 -0.17 -16.17
N THR A 196 -0.49 -0.46 -17.24
CA THR A 196 0.95 -0.79 -17.16
C THR A 196 1.88 0.40 -17.39
N ARG A 197 1.35 1.50 -17.94
CA ARG A 197 2.16 2.64 -18.42
C ARG A 197 2.46 3.73 -17.41
N TYR A 198 1.96 3.65 -16.18
CA TYR A 198 2.27 4.65 -15.14
C TYR A 198 3.77 4.89 -14.96
N TRP A 199 4.59 3.84 -15.00
CA TRP A 199 6.05 3.94 -14.88
C TRP A 199 6.73 4.72 -16.00
N SER A 200 6.09 4.81 -17.17
CA SER A 200 6.59 5.54 -18.34
C SER A 200 5.92 6.91 -18.49
N ASN A 201 4.95 7.24 -17.64
CA ASN A 201 4.25 8.52 -17.69
C ASN A 201 5.11 9.61 -17.05
N LYS A 202 5.35 10.69 -17.80
CA LYS A 202 6.21 11.80 -17.37
C LYS A 202 5.62 12.59 -16.21
N ASP A 203 4.31 12.81 -16.20
CA ASP A 203 3.64 13.60 -15.17
C ASP A 203 3.69 12.87 -13.81
N VAL A 204 3.51 11.54 -13.83
CA VAL A 204 3.71 10.68 -12.66
C VAL A 204 5.15 10.85 -12.13
N ALA A 205 6.15 10.66 -12.99
CA ALA A 205 7.56 10.75 -12.60
C ALA A 205 7.93 12.15 -12.06
N GLN A 206 7.47 13.21 -12.73
CA GLN A 206 7.71 14.59 -12.33
C GLN A 206 7.04 14.93 -11.00
N THR A 207 5.81 14.47 -10.78
CA THR A 207 5.09 14.72 -9.53
C THR A 207 5.74 14.00 -8.35
N ILE A 208 6.15 12.75 -8.53
CA ILE A 208 6.88 12.01 -7.49
C ILE A 208 8.21 12.72 -7.19
N ALA A 209 8.99 13.06 -8.22
CA ALA A 209 10.28 13.71 -8.04
C ALA A 209 10.14 15.05 -7.31
N SER A 210 9.24 15.92 -7.76
CA SER A 210 9.02 17.25 -7.16
C SER A 210 8.53 17.16 -5.72
N THR A 211 7.67 16.20 -5.39
CA THR A 211 7.18 15.95 -4.02
C THR A 211 8.33 15.54 -3.09
N ILE A 212 9.17 14.61 -3.54
CA ILE A 212 10.30 14.11 -2.74
C ILE A 212 11.39 15.18 -2.57
N THR A 213 11.63 16.02 -3.58
CA THR A 213 12.63 17.10 -3.46
C THR A 213 12.13 18.25 -2.60
N SER A 214 10.85 18.62 -2.70
CA SER A 214 10.28 19.74 -1.93
C SER A 214 10.15 19.43 -0.44
N SER A 215 10.01 18.16 -0.06
CA SER A 215 10.01 17.75 1.35
C SER A 215 11.39 17.81 2.01
N ARG A 216 12.48 17.91 1.23
CA ARG A 216 13.85 18.11 1.77
C ARG A 216 14.14 19.57 2.15
N THR A 217 13.46 20.53 1.56
CA THR A 217 13.70 21.97 1.80
C THR A 217 12.95 22.52 3.02
N SER A 218 12.05 21.72 3.62
CA SER A 218 11.18 22.14 4.73
C SER A 218 11.53 21.47 6.07
N ALA A 219 12.62 20.72 6.13
CA ALA A 219 13.14 20.04 7.32
C ALA A 219 14.52 20.59 7.70
#